data_AF-A0AAE0ZBZ6-F1
#
_entry.id   AF-A0AAE0ZBZ6-F1
#
_cell.length_a   1.000
_cell.length_b   1.000
_cell.length_c   1.000
_cell.angle_alpha   90.00
_cell.angle_beta   90.00
_cell.angle_gamma   90.00
#
_symmetry.space_group_name_H-M   'P 1'
#
loop_
_entity.id
_entity.type
_entity.pdbx_description
1 polymer ?
#
loop_
_entity_poly.entity_id
_entity_poly.type
_entity_poly.pdbx_seq_one_letter_code
_entity_poly.pdbx_strand_id
1 'polypeptide(L)'
;MTTEMPKFFEYMKFIGNLKKVERTGWVRHNVKHPESVAEHMYRMAMIAFALPSDSTLDRDKCIKIALVHDVAESIVGDITPSCGVSKADKSKMEEDATKHIASFLPGHGAQEVLQLWKEYEYQSSPEAKFVKDLDKFEMIFQALEYEKAENRGGDLEEFFVHTIQKHKFATDIVRGWADQVISVRGTVKDSDWEAGILNAKKNIAPSVPAASAVSNAPKSPSSLSRVQPQLHTLSAAKKLKVDAGGDSSL
;
A
#
# COMPACT_ATOMS: atom_id res chain seq x y z
N MET A 1 7.79 27.90 -19.55
CA MET A 1 7.67 26.50 -20.03
C MET A 1 7.33 25.66 -18.83
N THR A 2 6.13 25.09 -18.77
CA THR A 2 5.81 24.07 -17.77
C THR A 2 6.50 22.79 -18.21
N THR A 3 7.50 22.34 -17.47
CA THR A 3 8.08 21.01 -17.66
C THR A 3 7.01 19.97 -17.36
N GLU A 4 6.57 19.24 -18.38
CA GLU A 4 5.69 18.07 -18.20
C GLU A 4 6.39 17.03 -17.31
N MET A 5 5.64 16.43 -16.40
CA MET A 5 6.16 15.40 -15.51
C MET A 5 6.48 14.13 -16.32
N PRO A 6 7.62 13.44 -16.06
CA PRO A 6 7.90 12.17 -16.71
C PRO A 6 6.77 11.17 -16.46
N LYS A 7 6.31 10.47 -17.50
CA LYS A 7 5.20 9.49 -17.41
C LYS A 7 5.41 8.47 -16.28
N PHE A 8 6.62 7.96 -16.13
CA PHE A 8 6.93 7.02 -15.06
C PHE A 8 6.73 7.61 -13.66
N PHE A 9 6.94 8.91 -13.46
CA PHE A 9 6.69 9.57 -12.18
C PHE A 9 5.18 9.71 -11.92
N GLU A 10 4.38 9.93 -12.96
CA GLU A 10 2.92 9.88 -12.84
C GLU A 10 2.44 8.48 -12.43
N TYR A 11 2.95 7.42 -13.09
CA TYR A 11 2.69 6.05 -12.66
C TYR A 11 3.05 5.83 -11.18
N MET A 12 4.26 6.22 -10.77
CA MET A 12 4.72 6.10 -9.38
C MET A 12 3.86 6.87 -8.38
N LYS A 13 3.27 8.01 -8.77
CA LYS A 13 2.34 8.76 -7.92
C LYS A 13 1.06 7.97 -7.65
N PHE A 14 0.50 7.31 -8.66
CA PHE A 14 -0.68 6.44 -8.48
C PHE A 14 -0.36 5.26 -7.57
N ILE A 15 0.74 4.53 -7.84
CA ILE A 15 1.16 3.41 -6.97
C ILE A 15 1.44 3.89 -5.54
N GLY A 16 2.06 5.06 -5.38
CA GLY A 16 2.31 5.66 -4.08
C GLY A 16 1.05 6.11 -3.35
N ASN A 17 -0.04 6.41 -4.06
CA ASN A 17 -1.29 6.84 -3.44
C ASN A 17 -1.99 5.70 -2.68
N LEU A 18 -1.78 4.44 -3.09
CA LEU A 18 -2.32 3.26 -2.40
C LEU A 18 -1.88 3.16 -0.93
N LYS A 19 -0.73 3.74 -0.56
CA LYS A 19 -0.24 3.82 0.83
C LYS A 19 -1.10 4.71 1.72
N LYS A 20 -1.97 5.53 1.13
CA LYS A 20 -2.82 6.52 1.80
C LYS A 20 -4.30 6.16 1.72
N VAL A 21 -4.65 5.18 0.89
CA VAL A 21 -6.01 4.65 0.79
C VAL A 21 -6.13 3.62 1.90
N GLU A 22 -6.77 3.99 3.00
CA GLU A 22 -7.14 3.06 4.07
C GLU A 22 -8.25 2.13 3.56
N ARG A 23 -8.20 0.87 3.97
CA ARG A 23 -9.26 -0.10 3.65
C ARG A 23 -10.57 0.30 4.35
N THR A 24 -11.56 0.68 3.55
CA THR A 24 -12.84 1.27 3.96
C THR A 24 -13.61 0.37 4.92
N GLY A 25 -13.48 -0.96 4.79
CA GLY A 25 -14.09 -1.92 5.71
C GLY A 25 -13.69 -1.66 7.18
N TRP A 26 -12.39 -1.46 7.42
CA TRP A 26 -11.83 -1.24 8.75
C TRP A 26 -12.13 0.16 9.28
N VAL A 27 -12.07 1.18 8.41
CA VAL A 27 -12.44 2.56 8.75
C VAL A 27 -13.88 2.61 9.28
N ARG A 28 -14.82 1.94 8.61
CA ARG A 28 -16.23 1.89 9.03
C ARG A 28 -16.44 1.18 10.37
N HIS A 29 -15.53 0.30 10.75
CA HIS A 29 -15.55 -0.38 12.05
C HIS A 29 -14.75 0.36 13.13
N ASN A 30 -14.25 1.58 12.85
CA ASN A 30 -13.46 2.35 13.79
C ASN A 30 -12.22 1.58 14.29
N VAL A 31 -11.56 0.82 13.42
CA VAL A 31 -10.20 0.32 13.67
C VAL A 31 -9.28 1.53 13.78
N LYS A 32 -8.38 1.57 14.77
CA LYS A 32 -7.62 2.81 15.09
C LYS A 32 -6.59 3.16 14.02
N HIS A 33 -5.92 2.15 13.50
CA HIS A 33 -4.87 2.27 12.48
C HIS A 33 -5.16 1.23 11.39
N PRO A 34 -6.17 1.46 10.56
CA PRO A 34 -6.53 0.53 9.50
C PRO A 34 -5.37 0.45 8.49
N GLU A 35 -5.14 -0.76 7.98
CA GLU A 35 -4.17 -0.96 6.92
C GLU A 35 -4.56 -0.17 5.67
N SER A 36 -3.55 0.17 4.90
CA SER A 36 -3.69 0.70 3.55
C SER A 36 -3.89 -0.42 2.54
N VAL A 37 -4.45 -0.09 1.37
CA VAL A 37 -4.59 -1.02 0.24
C VAL A 37 -3.24 -1.58 -0.20
N ALA A 38 -2.16 -0.79 -0.06
CA ALA A 38 -0.80 -1.25 -0.34
C ALA A 38 -0.31 -2.35 0.64
N GLU A 39 -0.68 -2.26 1.92
CA GLU A 39 -0.32 -3.26 2.93
C GLU A 39 -1.05 -4.58 2.70
N HIS A 40 -2.35 -4.50 2.40
CA HIS A 40 -3.19 -5.62 1.98
C HIS A 40 -2.57 -6.38 0.78
N MET A 41 -2.31 -5.67 -0.32
CA MET A 41 -1.72 -6.28 -1.52
C MET A 41 -0.31 -6.83 -1.28
N TYR A 42 0.48 -6.19 -0.42
CA TYR A 42 1.80 -6.70 -0.05
C TYR A 42 1.70 -8.06 0.64
N ARG A 43 0.83 -8.19 1.66
CA ARG A 43 0.69 -9.47 2.37
C ARG A 43 0.11 -10.55 1.46
N MET A 44 -0.84 -10.22 0.59
CA MET A 44 -1.31 -11.16 -0.44
C MET A 44 -0.18 -11.65 -1.36
N ALA A 45 0.67 -10.75 -1.84
CA ALA A 45 1.82 -11.11 -2.67
C ALA A 45 2.81 -12.01 -1.92
N MET A 46 3.03 -11.77 -0.62
CA MET A 46 3.86 -12.64 0.22
C MET A 46 3.25 -14.02 0.43
N ILE A 47 1.92 -14.12 0.58
CA ILE A 47 1.21 -15.41 0.67
C ILE A 47 1.35 -16.17 -0.66
N ALA A 48 1.15 -15.49 -1.80
CA ALA A 48 1.35 -16.09 -3.12
C ALA A 48 2.81 -16.53 -3.33
N PHE A 49 3.78 -15.75 -2.87
CA PHE A 49 5.20 -16.08 -2.94
C PHE A 49 5.55 -17.35 -2.14
N ALA A 50 4.86 -17.59 -1.04
CA ALA A 50 5.04 -18.78 -0.20
C ALA A 50 4.43 -20.06 -0.79
N LEU A 51 3.81 -20.01 -1.98
CA LEU A 51 3.36 -21.21 -2.67
C LEU A 51 4.52 -22.19 -2.88
N PRO A 52 4.29 -23.49 -2.60
CA PRO A 52 5.33 -24.49 -2.72
C PRO A 52 5.73 -24.69 -4.19
N SER A 53 6.96 -25.11 -4.43
CA SER A 53 7.51 -25.26 -5.79
C SER A 53 6.82 -26.34 -6.63
N ASP A 54 6.09 -27.25 -5.99
CA ASP A 54 5.29 -28.31 -6.63
C ASP A 54 3.82 -27.90 -6.87
N SER A 55 3.45 -26.64 -6.59
CA SER A 55 2.15 -26.10 -6.96
C SER A 55 1.93 -26.16 -8.47
N THR A 56 0.70 -26.45 -8.88
CA THR A 56 0.28 -26.41 -10.29
C THR A 56 -0.02 -24.98 -10.78
N LEU A 57 -0.04 -23.99 -9.87
CA LEU A 57 -0.28 -22.59 -10.19
C LEU A 57 1.02 -21.91 -10.61
N ASP A 58 0.91 -20.97 -11.56
CA ASP A 58 2.01 -20.06 -11.86
C ASP A 58 2.18 -19.05 -10.70
N ARG A 59 3.16 -19.32 -9.83
CA ARG A 59 3.47 -18.48 -8.67
C ARG A 59 3.76 -17.03 -9.05
N ASP A 60 4.56 -16.80 -10.08
CA ASP A 60 4.97 -15.45 -10.49
C ASP A 60 3.75 -14.67 -11.01
N LYS A 61 2.85 -15.36 -11.72
CA LYS A 61 1.57 -14.80 -12.12
C LYS A 61 0.66 -14.48 -10.93
N CYS A 62 0.54 -15.37 -9.95
CA CYS A 62 -0.22 -15.10 -8.71
C CYS A 62 0.30 -13.85 -7.99
N ILE A 63 1.62 -13.69 -7.85
CA ILE A 63 2.24 -12.51 -7.24
C ILE A 63 1.87 -11.25 -8.05
N LYS A 64 2.01 -11.30 -9.38
CA LYS A 64 1.70 -10.16 -10.25
C LYS A 64 0.22 -9.77 -10.18
N ILE A 65 -0.70 -10.74 -10.18
CA ILE A 65 -2.14 -10.47 -10.02
C ILE A 65 -2.38 -9.80 -8.65
N ALA A 66 -1.83 -10.35 -7.56
CA ALA A 66 -1.99 -9.78 -6.22
C ALA A 66 -1.51 -8.32 -6.13
N LEU A 67 -0.42 -7.97 -6.80
CA LEU A 67 0.13 -6.61 -6.81
C LEU A 67 -0.66 -5.60 -7.67
N VAL A 68 -1.54 -6.07 -8.56
CA VAL A 68 -2.23 -5.23 -9.55
C VAL A 68 -3.74 -5.15 -9.32
N HIS A 69 -4.33 -6.13 -8.64
CA HIS A 69 -5.79 -6.29 -8.61
C HIS A 69 -6.55 -5.06 -8.08
N ASP A 70 -6.04 -4.40 -7.04
CA ASP A 70 -6.64 -3.19 -6.44
C ASP A 70 -5.91 -1.89 -6.88
N VAL A 71 -5.11 -1.92 -7.95
CA VAL A 71 -4.37 -0.73 -8.41
C VAL A 71 -5.30 0.45 -8.76
N ALA A 72 -6.51 0.15 -9.22
CA ALA A 72 -7.54 1.13 -9.54
C ALA A 72 -7.93 2.00 -8.34
N GLU A 73 -7.87 1.46 -7.12
CA GLU A 73 -8.26 2.14 -5.89
C GLU A 73 -7.38 3.36 -5.58
N SER A 74 -6.20 3.43 -6.19
CA SER A 74 -5.37 4.65 -6.17
C SER A 74 -6.08 5.88 -6.75
N ILE A 75 -7.12 5.69 -7.56
CA ILE A 75 -7.94 6.75 -8.16
C ILE A 75 -9.36 6.72 -7.59
N VAL A 76 -10.00 5.54 -7.56
CA VAL A 76 -11.43 5.42 -7.22
C VAL A 76 -11.71 5.26 -5.72
N GLY A 77 -10.66 5.03 -4.92
CA GLY A 77 -10.77 4.64 -3.51
C GLY A 77 -11.21 3.18 -3.33
N ASP A 78 -11.13 2.68 -2.11
CA ASP A 78 -11.64 1.34 -1.76
C ASP A 78 -13.18 1.36 -1.69
N ILE A 79 -13.82 0.99 -2.80
CA ILE A 79 -15.29 0.96 -2.93
C ILE A 79 -15.83 -0.37 -2.39
N THR A 80 -16.51 -0.29 -1.25
CA THR A 80 -17.15 -1.45 -0.61
C THR A 80 -18.64 -1.54 -0.95
N PRO A 81 -19.32 -2.68 -0.68
CA PRO A 81 -20.76 -2.81 -0.90
C PRO A 81 -21.61 -1.75 -0.18
N SER A 82 -21.09 -1.14 0.88
CA SER A 82 -21.77 -0.08 1.63
C SER A 82 -21.78 1.29 0.95
N CYS A 83 -20.95 1.50 -0.07
CA CYS A 83 -20.84 2.76 -0.79
C CYS A 83 -22.01 3.02 -1.74
N GLY A 84 -22.92 2.05 -1.94
CA GLY A 84 -24.10 2.19 -2.80
C GLY A 84 -23.80 2.22 -4.30
N VAL A 85 -22.57 1.92 -4.71
CA VAL A 85 -22.15 1.81 -6.11
C VAL A 85 -22.53 0.42 -6.64
N SER A 86 -23.17 0.37 -7.81
CA SER A 86 -23.53 -0.91 -8.42
C SER A 86 -22.28 -1.69 -8.83
N LYS A 87 -22.37 -3.03 -8.91
CA LYS A 87 -21.22 -3.85 -9.36
C LYS A 87 -20.76 -3.45 -10.78
N ALA A 88 -21.70 -3.10 -11.66
CA ALA A 88 -21.38 -2.69 -13.03
C ALA A 88 -20.64 -1.35 -13.05
N ASP A 89 -21.10 -0.37 -12.26
CA ASP A 89 -20.45 0.94 -12.17
C ASP A 89 -19.07 0.84 -11.52
N LYS A 90 -18.93 0.05 -10.43
CA LYS A 90 -17.64 -0.22 -9.79
C LYS A 90 -16.64 -0.79 -10.81
N SER A 91 -17.04 -1.87 -11.49
CA SER A 91 -16.19 -2.54 -12.50
C SER A 91 -15.79 -1.59 -13.62
N LYS A 92 -16.72 -0.74 -14.07
CA LYS A 92 -16.45 0.26 -15.11
C LYS A 92 -15.47 1.35 -14.66
N MET A 93 -15.68 1.90 -13.46
CA MET A 93 -14.80 2.90 -12.86
C MET A 93 -13.38 2.34 -12.66
N GLU A 94 -13.26 1.10 -12.19
CA GLU A 94 -11.98 0.45 -11.96
C GLU A 94 -11.27 0.09 -13.25
N GLU A 95 -12.00 -0.33 -14.29
CA GLU A 95 -11.41 -0.59 -15.61
C GLU A 95 -10.85 0.72 -16.21
N ASP A 96 -11.59 1.82 -16.11
CA ASP A 96 -11.17 3.11 -16.64
C ASP A 96 -9.98 3.69 -15.84
N ALA A 97 -9.98 3.55 -14.52
CA ALA A 97 -8.85 3.91 -13.67
C ALA A 97 -7.60 3.07 -14.00
N THR A 98 -7.74 1.76 -14.13
CA THR A 98 -6.62 0.86 -14.49
C THR A 98 -6.06 1.21 -15.86
N LYS A 99 -6.91 1.46 -16.86
CA LYS A 99 -6.47 1.92 -18.20
C LYS A 99 -5.69 3.24 -18.11
N HIS A 100 -6.17 4.18 -17.29
CA HIS A 100 -5.49 5.45 -17.09
C HIS A 100 -4.10 5.25 -16.48
N ILE A 101 -3.98 4.48 -15.40
CA ILE A 101 -2.71 4.17 -14.73
C ILE A 101 -1.75 3.45 -15.69
N ALA A 102 -2.24 2.45 -16.42
CA ALA A 102 -1.46 1.69 -17.39
C ALA A 102 -0.93 2.56 -18.55
N SER A 103 -1.64 3.64 -18.92
CA SER A 103 -1.23 4.54 -20.02
C SER A 103 0.10 5.27 -19.78
N PHE A 104 0.57 5.30 -18.52
CA PHE A 104 1.86 5.87 -18.13
C PHE A 104 3.03 4.88 -18.27
N LEU A 105 2.76 3.59 -18.51
CA LEU A 105 3.77 2.57 -18.76
C LEU A 105 4.04 2.40 -20.26
N PRO A 106 5.25 1.96 -20.64
CA PRO A 106 5.56 1.65 -22.03
C PRO A 106 4.97 0.31 -22.46
N GLY A 107 4.39 0.26 -23.67
CA GLY A 107 4.08 -0.95 -24.45
C GLY A 107 3.62 -2.16 -23.63
N HIS A 108 4.52 -3.14 -23.49
CA HIS A 108 4.26 -4.41 -22.80
C HIS A 108 3.78 -4.24 -21.35
N GLY A 109 4.35 -3.31 -20.59
CA GLY A 109 3.96 -3.11 -19.18
C GLY A 109 2.53 -2.60 -19.03
N ALA A 110 2.09 -1.72 -19.93
CA ALA A 110 0.71 -1.23 -19.93
C ALA A 110 -0.29 -2.35 -20.24
N GLN A 111 0.05 -3.22 -21.20
CA GLN A 111 -0.79 -4.35 -21.59
C GLN A 111 -0.86 -5.41 -20.48
N GLU A 112 0.28 -5.74 -19.87
CA GLU A 112 0.37 -6.73 -18.80
C GLU A 112 -0.47 -6.32 -17.58
N VAL A 113 -0.37 -5.07 -17.12
CA VAL A 113 -1.19 -4.55 -16.00
C VAL A 113 -2.68 -4.70 -16.29
N LEU A 114 -3.13 -4.25 -17.46
CA LEU A 114 -4.54 -4.32 -17.81
C LEU A 114 -5.03 -5.77 -17.96
N GLN A 115 -4.21 -6.66 -18.52
CA GLN A 115 -4.55 -8.05 -18.69
C GLN A 115 -4.68 -8.77 -17.34
N LEU A 116 -3.72 -8.57 -16.43
CA LEU A 116 -3.74 -9.16 -15.09
C LEU A 116 -4.95 -8.66 -14.29
N TRP A 117 -5.24 -7.36 -14.34
CA TRP A 117 -6.42 -6.80 -13.69
C TRP A 117 -7.72 -7.42 -14.23
N LYS A 118 -7.86 -7.53 -15.56
CA LYS A 118 -9.02 -8.18 -16.18
C LYS A 118 -9.13 -9.66 -15.82
N GLU A 119 -8.01 -10.37 -15.80
CA GLU A 119 -7.97 -11.78 -15.45
C GLU A 119 -8.49 -12.01 -14.03
N TYR A 120 -8.11 -11.13 -13.09
CA TYR A 120 -8.67 -11.09 -11.74
C TYR A 120 -10.15 -10.76 -11.73
N GLU A 121 -10.57 -9.66 -12.36
CA GLU A 121 -11.96 -9.20 -12.33
C GLU A 121 -12.93 -10.25 -12.91
N TYR A 122 -12.53 -10.92 -13.99
CA TYR A 122 -13.33 -11.98 -14.64
C TYR A 122 -13.08 -13.37 -14.07
N GLN A 123 -12.14 -13.54 -13.15
CA GLN A 123 -11.79 -14.83 -12.55
C GLN A 123 -11.49 -15.91 -13.61
N SER A 124 -10.79 -15.52 -14.68
CA SER A 124 -10.68 -16.33 -15.90
C SER A 124 -9.55 -17.38 -15.89
N SER A 125 -8.78 -17.46 -14.81
CA SER A 125 -7.69 -18.44 -14.64
C SER A 125 -7.70 -19.09 -13.26
N PRO A 126 -7.02 -20.24 -13.08
CA PRO A 126 -6.74 -20.80 -11.76
C PRO A 126 -6.02 -19.81 -10.83
N GLU A 127 -5.05 -19.06 -11.35
CA GLU A 127 -4.28 -18.05 -10.60
C GLU A 127 -5.19 -16.92 -10.11
N ALA A 128 -6.07 -16.38 -10.97
CA ALA A 128 -7.01 -15.33 -10.58
C ALA A 128 -8.01 -15.81 -9.51
N LYS A 129 -8.47 -17.05 -9.61
CA LYS A 129 -9.35 -17.68 -8.60
C LYS A 129 -8.64 -17.86 -7.26
N PHE A 130 -7.39 -18.34 -7.32
CA PHE A 130 -6.54 -18.45 -6.15
C PHE A 130 -6.31 -17.10 -5.48
N VAL A 131 -5.94 -16.07 -6.24
CA VAL A 131 -5.70 -14.72 -5.69
C VAL A 131 -6.99 -14.10 -5.14
N LYS A 132 -8.16 -14.38 -5.71
CA LYS A 132 -9.43 -13.93 -5.14
C LYS A 132 -9.81 -14.63 -3.84
N ASP A 133 -9.38 -15.87 -3.68
CA ASP A 133 -9.47 -16.55 -2.40
C ASP A 133 -8.47 -15.98 -1.39
N LEU A 134 -7.25 -15.60 -1.83
CA LEU A 134 -6.29 -14.90 -0.98
C LEU A 134 -6.80 -13.56 -0.48
N ASP A 135 -7.44 -12.74 -1.34
CA ASP A 135 -8.07 -11.45 -0.96
C ASP A 135 -9.00 -11.62 0.26
N LYS A 136 -9.88 -12.64 0.19
CA LYS A 136 -10.81 -12.95 1.30
C LYS A 136 -10.09 -13.51 2.53
N PHE A 137 -9.14 -14.42 2.33
CA PHE A 137 -8.40 -15.06 3.41
C PHE A 137 -7.59 -14.02 4.19
N GLU A 138 -6.88 -13.17 3.47
CA GLU A 138 -6.07 -12.10 4.03
C GLU A 138 -6.96 -11.15 4.86
N MET A 139 -8.13 -10.77 4.34
CA MET A 139 -9.11 -9.95 5.06
C MET A 139 -9.59 -10.57 6.37
N ILE A 140 -9.96 -11.87 6.40
CA ILE A 140 -10.39 -12.52 7.65
C ILE A 140 -9.23 -12.74 8.63
N PHE A 141 -8.01 -12.90 8.12
CA PHE A 141 -6.82 -12.98 8.96
C PHE A 141 -6.52 -11.62 9.60
N GLN A 142 -6.63 -10.52 8.83
CA GLN A 142 -6.50 -9.16 9.33
C GLN A 142 -7.58 -8.82 10.37
N ALA A 143 -8.82 -9.27 10.17
CA ALA A 143 -9.90 -9.10 11.14
C ALA A 143 -9.54 -9.77 12.48
N LEU A 144 -9.01 -11.00 12.45
CA LEU A 144 -8.54 -11.69 13.65
C LEU A 144 -7.43 -10.91 14.35
N GLU A 145 -6.45 -10.39 13.60
CA GLU A 145 -5.39 -9.53 14.14
C GLU A 145 -5.93 -8.29 14.85
N TYR A 146 -6.90 -7.59 14.25
CA TYR A 146 -7.49 -6.40 14.87
C TYR A 146 -8.32 -6.75 16.11
N GLU A 147 -9.07 -7.84 16.09
CA GLU A 147 -9.81 -8.31 17.28
C GLU A 147 -8.85 -8.58 18.45
N LYS A 148 -7.68 -9.17 18.17
CA LYS A 148 -6.65 -9.48 19.16
C LYS A 148 -5.90 -8.23 19.63
N ALA A 149 -5.45 -7.38 18.71
CA ALA A 149 -4.64 -6.21 19.03
C ALA A 149 -5.44 -5.15 19.81
N GLU A 150 -6.73 -5.01 19.53
CA GLU A 150 -7.58 -3.98 20.13
C GLU A 150 -8.58 -4.52 21.17
N ASN A 151 -8.52 -5.81 21.51
CA ASN A 151 -9.44 -6.48 22.45
C ASN A 151 -10.93 -6.26 22.10
N ARG A 152 -11.27 -6.43 20.81
CA ARG A 152 -12.58 -6.00 20.29
C ARG A 152 -13.72 -6.99 20.52
N GLY A 153 -13.46 -8.12 21.15
CA GLY A 153 -14.50 -9.06 21.62
C GLY A 153 -15.37 -9.67 20.50
N GLY A 154 -14.85 -9.80 19.27
CA GLY A 154 -15.58 -10.41 18.15
C GLY A 154 -16.40 -9.44 17.29
N ASP A 155 -16.22 -8.13 17.46
CA ASP A 155 -17.03 -7.11 16.75
C ASP A 155 -16.77 -7.02 15.23
N LEU A 156 -15.84 -7.81 14.69
CA LEU A 156 -15.59 -7.98 13.26
C LEU A 156 -16.20 -9.27 12.70
N GLU A 157 -17.16 -9.88 13.41
CA GLU A 157 -17.88 -11.11 13.01
C GLU A 157 -18.40 -11.07 11.56
N GLU A 158 -18.86 -9.92 11.09
CA GLU A 158 -19.46 -9.80 9.76
C GLU A 158 -18.49 -10.18 8.63
N PHE A 159 -17.19 -9.93 8.80
CA PHE A 159 -16.14 -10.28 7.83
C PHE A 159 -15.99 -11.79 7.70
N PHE A 160 -16.15 -12.53 8.80
CA PHE A 160 -16.12 -13.98 8.82
C PHE A 160 -17.41 -14.57 8.24
N VAL A 161 -18.57 -14.12 8.72
CA VAL A 161 -19.88 -14.62 8.28
C VAL A 161 -20.06 -14.44 6.78
N HIS A 162 -19.73 -13.26 6.22
CA HIS A 162 -19.86 -13.02 4.79
C HIS A 162 -18.93 -13.90 3.97
N THR A 163 -17.69 -14.09 4.42
CA THR A 163 -16.71 -14.92 3.74
C THR A 163 -17.14 -16.39 3.75
N ILE A 164 -17.57 -16.91 4.90
CA ILE A 164 -17.91 -18.33 5.09
C ILE A 164 -19.26 -18.69 4.48
N GLN A 165 -20.29 -17.88 4.70
CA GLN A 165 -21.66 -18.21 4.30
C GLN A 165 -21.97 -17.82 2.85
N LYS A 166 -21.44 -16.70 2.35
CA LYS A 166 -21.76 -16.17 1.02
C LYS A 166 -20.69 -16.47 -0.03
N HIS A 167 -19.42 -16.63 0.36
CA HIS A 167 -18.32 -16.74 -0.59
C HIS A 167 -17.52 -18.02 -0.41
N LYS A 168 -17.99 -19.11 -1.04
CA LYS A 168 -17.23 -20.36 -1.11
C LYS A 168 -15.84 -20.12 -1.71
N PHE A 169 -14.79 -20.44 -0.95
CA PHE A 169 -13.43 -20.51 -1.47
C PHE A 169 -13.38 -21.52 -2.63
N ALA A 170 -12.89 -21.09 -3.78
CA ALA A 170 -12.77 -21.89 -4.99
C ALA A 170 -11.65 -22.93 -4.89
N THR A 171 -10.61 -22.64 -4.10
CA THR A 171 -9.42 -23.46 -3.91
C THR A 171 -9.44 -24.16 -2.56
N ASP A 172 -9.13 -25.46 -2.54
CA ASP A 172 -9.17 -26.25 -1.32
C ASP A 172 -8.06 -25.86 -0.33
N ILE A 173 -6.90 -25.44 -0.84
CA ILE A 173 -5.77 -24.99 -0.01
C ILE A 173 -6.15 -23.75 0.82
N VAL A 174 -6.74 -22.73 0.20
CA VAL A 174 -7.11 -21.51 0.91
C VAL A 174 -8.32 -21.74 1.81
N ARG A 175 -9.26 -22.60 1.40
CA ARG A 175 -10.36 -23.04 2.28
C ARG A 175 -9.83 -23.65 3.58
N GLY A 176 -8.86 -24.57 3.47
CA GLY A 176 -8.24 -25.20 4.63
C GLY A 176 -7.53 -24.20 5.56
N TRP A 177 -6.91 -23.16 5.02
CA TRP A 177 -6.34 -22.07 5.83
C TRP A 177 -7.42 -21.22 6.50
N ALA A 178 -8.49 -20.88 5.79
CA ALA A 178 -9.62 -20.14 6.36
C ALA A 178 -10.29 -20.91 7.51
N ASP A 179 -10.48 -22.22 7.35
CA ASP A 179 -11.03 -23.10 8.40
C ASP A 179 -10.14 -23.09 9.66
N GLN A 180 -8.81 -23.03 9.49
CA GLN A 180 -7.87 -22.88 10.61
C GLN A 180 -8.02 -21.54 11.31
N VAL A 181 -8.11 -20.42 10.57
CA VAL A 181 -8.33 -19.08 11.13
C VAL A 181 -9.59 -19.06 12.00
N ILE A 182 -10.67 -19.65 11.51
CA ILE A 182 -11.95 -19.72 12.23
C ILE A 182 -11.82 -20.55 13.50
N SER A 183 -11.14 -21.70 13.42
CA SER A 183 -10.90 -22.57 14.57
C SER A 183 -10.11 -21.86 15.69
N VAL A 184 -9.12 -21.04 15.33
CA VAL A 184 -8.28 -20.35 16.31
C VAL A 184 -8.90 -19.08 16.89
N ARG A 185 -9.78 -18.40 16.14
CA ARG A 185 -10.36 -17.10 16.51
C ARG A 185 -10.99 -17.07 17.91
N GLY A 186 -11.69 -18.13 18.30
CA GLY A 186 -12.33 -18.25 19.61
C GLY A 186 -11.52 -19.00 20.67
N THR A 187 -10.33 -19.53 20.33
CA THR A 187 -9.63 -20.51 21.19
C THR A 187 -8.21 -20.09 21.55
N VAL A 188 -7.53 -19.31 20.69
CA VAL A 188 -6.16 -18.85 20.95
C VAL A 188 -6.17 -17.71 21.96
N LYS A 189 -5.38 -17.86 23.03
CA LYS A 189 -5.16 -16.80 24.02
C LYS A 189 -4.29 -15.70 23.41
N ASP A 190 -4.51 -14.47 23.85
CA ASP A 190 -3.75 -13.31 23.33
C ASP A 190 -2.25 -13.43 23.64
N SER A 191 -1.89 -14.12 24.73
CA SER A 191 -0.50 -14.46 25.07
C SER A 191 0.18 -15.34 24.02
N ASP A 192 -0.58 -16.22 23.40
CA ASP A 192 -0.07 -17.22 22.46
C ASP A 192 0.00 -16.64 21.03
N TRP A 193 -0.86 -15.67 20.72
CA TRP A 193 -0.88 -14.92 19.46
C TRP A 193 0.44 -14.17 19.19
N GLU A 194 0.94 -13.42 20.18
CA GLU A 194 2.16 -12.61 20.05
C GLU A 194 3.47 -13.39 20.29
N ALA A 195 3.38 -14.61 20.82
CA ALA A 195 4.54 -15.36 21.28
C ALA A 195 5.58 -15.58 20.16
N GLY A 196 5.12 -15.84 18.92
CA GLY A 196 6.01 -16.06 17.78
C GLY A 196 6.91 -14.86 17.48
N ILE A 197 6.32 -13.67 17.35
CA ILE A 197 7.06 -12.42 17.06
C ILE A 197 7.94 -12.03 18.25
N LEU A 198 7.41 -12.14 19.48
CA LEU A 198 8.17 -11.81 20.69
C LEU A 198 9.38 -12.72 20.87
N ASN A 199 9.24 -14.02 20.64
CA ASN A 199 10.34 -14.98 20.73
C ASN A 199 11.38 -14.74 19.63
N ALA A 200 10.95 -14.44 18.40
CA ALA A 200 11.86 -14.06 17.32
C ALA A 200 12.66 -12.79 17.67
N LYS A 201 12.00 -11.76 18.20
CA LYS A 201 12.67 -10.52 18.67
C LYS A 201 13.72 -10.81 19.74
N LYS A 202 13.41 -11.66 20.73
CA LYS A 202 14.36 -12.05 21.78
C LYS A 202 15.58 -12.80 21.23
N ASN A 203 15.37 -13.66 20.24
CA ASN A 203 16.43 -14.50 19.68
C ASN A 203 17.33 -13.75 18.67
N ILE A 204 16.80 -12.72 18.01
CA ILE A 204 17.50 -11.99 16.94
C ILE A 204 18.09 -10.67 17.45
N ALA A 205 17.54 -10.06 18.50
CA ALA A 205 18.04 -8.80 19.02
C ALA A 205 19.51 -8.93 19.46
N PRO A 206 20.47 -8.22 18.82
CA PRO A 206 21.80 -8.11 19.38
C PRO A 206 21.70 -7.45 20.76
N SER A 207 22.55 -7.86 21.71
CA SER A 207 22.76 -7.05 22.91
C SER A 207 23.29 -5.69 22.44
N VAL A 208 22.42 -4.69 22.36
CA VAL A 208 22.85 -3.33 22.09
C VAL A 208 23.62 -2.91 23.34
N PRO A 209 24.95 -2.68 23.27
CA PRO A 209 25.66 -2.12 24.41
C PRO A 209 24.99 -0.80 24.73
N ALA A 210 24.62 -0.59 26.00
CA ALA A 210 24.07 0.68 26.44
C ALA A 210 24.96 1.80 25.89
N ALA A 211 24.40 2.68 25.07
CA ALA A 211 25.13 3.82 24.57
C ALA A 211 25.69 4.54 25.80
N SER A 212 27.03 4.53 25.94
CA SER A 212 27.68 5.32 26.98
C SER A 212 27.25 6.76 26.71
N ALA A 213 26.54 7.33 27.67
CA ALA A 213 26.15 8.73 27.61
C ALA A 213 27.45 9.55 27.54
N VAL A 214 27.87 9.92 26.32
CA VAL A 214 28.88 10.95 26.14
C VAL A 214 28.20 12.24 26.58
N SER A 215 28.49 12.64 27.82
CA SER A 215 28.05 13.88 28.42
C SER A 215 28.68 15.06 27.68
N ASN A 216 28.11 15.45 26.55
CA ASN A 216 28.39 16.75 25.97
C ASN A 216 27.48 17.78 26.66
N ALA A 217 27.86 18.14 27.87
CA ALA A 217 27.40 19.38 28.48
C ALA A 217 27.89 20.55 27.61
N PRO A 218 27.03 21.48 27.18
CA PRO A 218 27.47 22.66 26.46
C PRO A 218 28.35 23.51 27.38
N LYS A 219 29.62 23.69 27.02
CA LYS A 219 30.48 24.69 27.67
C LYS A 219 29.88 26.06 27.41
N SER A 220 29.59 26.79 28.49
CA SER A 220 29.14 28.18 28.46
C SER A 220 30.11 29.06 27.65
N PRO A 221 29.63 29.97 26.78
CA PRO A 221 30.50 30.95 26.16
C PRO A 221 30.79 32.07 27.17
N SER A 222 32.01 32.09 27.71
CA SER A 222 32.54 33.27 28.39
C SER A 222 33.27 34.16 27.38
N SER A 223 32.74 35.39 27.26
CA SER A 223 33.41 36.61 26.82
C SER A 223 34.27 36.57 25.55
N LEU A 224 33.72 37.02 24.42
CA LEU A 224 34.46 37.89 23.52
C LEU A 224 33.57 39.02 22.99
N SER A 225 34.21 40.18 22.85
CA SER A 225 33.70 41.54 22.80
C SER A 225 32.80 41.90 21.62
N ARG A 226 31.82 42.74 21.97
CA ARG A 226 30.95 43.57 21.13
C ARG A 226 31.74 44.39 20.09
N VAL A 227 31.42 44.22 18.80
CA VAL A 227 31.67 45.24 17.76
C VAL A 227 30.34 45.53 17.07
N GLN A 228 29.93 46.80 17.10
CA GLN A 228 28.69 47.29 16.49
C GLN A 228 28.76 47.29 14.96
N PRO A 229 27.64 47.09 14.24
CA PRO A 229 27.60 47.28 12.80
C PRO A 229 27.37 48.75 12.44
N GLN A 230 28.25 49.31 11.59
CA GLN A 230 27.96 50.55 10.88
C GLN A 230 27.20 50.26 9.59
N LEU A 231 26.03 50.91 9.48
CA LEU A 231 25.22 51.04 8.28
C LEU A 231 25.93 51.91 7.24
N HIS A 232 26.05 51.42 6.01
CA HIS A 232 26.13 52.30 4.83
C HIS A 232 25.23 51.76 3.71
N THR A 233 24.19 52.54 3.45
CA THR A 233 23.36 52.57 2.26
C THR A 233 24.18 52.93 1.03
N LEU A 234 23.97 52.25 -0.11
CA LEU A 234 24.13 52.88 -1.42
C LEU A 234 23.04 52.43 -2.39
N SER A 235 22.33 53.46 -2.85
CA SER A 235 21.38 53.52 -3.94
C SER A 235 22.11 53.68 -5.28
N ALA A 236 21.44 53.24 -6.35
CA ALA A 236 21.28 53.94 -7.64
C ALA A 236 21.67 53.15 -8.90
N ALA A 237 20.72 53.20 -9.82
CA ALA A 237 20.68 52.65 -11.17
C ALA A 237 21.73 53.22 -12.14
N LYS A 238 22.03 52.46 -13.20
CA LYS A 238 22.45 53.05 -14.49
C LYS A 238 22.07 52.19 -15.72
N LYS A 239 21.06 52.72 -16.43
CA LYS A 239 20.80 52.77 -17.89
C LYS A 239 21.33 51.68 -18.84
N LEU A 240 20.36 51.05 -19.50
CA LEU A 240 20.18 50.84 -20.94
C LEU A 240 21.31 51.34 -21.88
N LYS A 241 21.77 50.43 -22.75
CA LYS A 241 22.17 50.75 -24.11
C LYS A 241 21.43 49.82 -25.07
N VAL A 242 20.73 50.45 -25.99
CA VAL A 242 20.02 49.89 -27.14
C VAL A 242 21.01 49.96 -28.28
N ASP A 243 21.23 48.86 -29.02
CA ASP A 243 21.76 48.94 -30.37
C ASP A 243 20.78 48.20 -31.29
N ALA A 244 20.21 48.99 -32.20
CA ALA A 244 19.42 48.56 -33.33
C ALA A 244 20.28 48.72 -34.59
N GLY A 245 20.11 47.78 -35.52
CA GLY A 245 20.72 47.77 -36.85
C GLY A 245 21.04 46.32 -37.20
N GLY A 246 20.40 45.67 -38.17
CA GLY A 246 19.68 46.16 -39.32
C GLY A 246 20.14 45.32 -40.53
N ASP A 247 19.21 44.55 -41.06
CA ASP A 247 19.07 44.16 -42.47
C ASP A 247 20.05 43.14 -43.11
N SER A 248 19.47 42.06 -43.64
CA SER A 248 19.45 41.72 -45.09
C SER A 248 19.58 40.21 -45.38
N SER A 249 18.56 39.71 -46.09
CA SER A 249 18.63 38.70 -47.16
C SER A 249 19.36 37.37 -46.94
N LEU A 250 18.60 36.28 -46.76
CA LEU A 250 18.42 35.14 -47.69
C LEU A 250 17.73 33.96 -46.99
#